data_AF-A0A927YVL7-F1
#
_entry.id   AF-A0A927YVL7-F1
#
_cell.length_a   1.000
_cell.length_b   1.000
_cell.length_c   1.000
_cell.angle_alpha   90.00
_cell.angle_beta   90.00
_cell.angle_gamma   90.00
#
_symmetry.space_group_name_H-M   'P 1'
#
loop_
_entity.id
_entity.type
_entity.pdbx_description
1 polymer ?
#
loop_
_entity_poly.entity_id
_entity_poly.type
_entity_poly.pdbx_seq_one_letter_code
_entity_poly.pdbx_strand_id
1 'polypeptide(L)'
;MDKENILLGAVDVYYMEYTGELPDDETIEVPENLLGETSGGTTIEYKPSYYTAKSDSGRATKTILTDEEATLKSGIMTLNGKKLAVLCSTARVEEDGNIRTVKIGGVKNYNGKKYVIHCVLNDPEAGKSTVTIVGTNEAGFSLAYQKDKETVVDAEFKANPVDNEGTLIVYKEALSTESEAGEEAGEEAQG
;
A
#
# COMPACT_ATOMS: atom_id res chain seq x y z
N MET A 1 -17.80 11.17 -17.14
CA MET A 1 -18.22 9.78 -17.43
C MET A 1 -17.20 8.86 -16.76
N ASP A 2 -17.62 7.84 -15.99
CA ASP A 2 -16.66 6.92 -15.36
C ASP A 2 -15.93 6.14 -16.46
N LYS A 3 -14.60 6.22 -16.48
CA LYS A 3 -13.76 5.63 -17.54
C LYS A 3 -13.09 4.38 -16.98
N GLU A 4 -13.49 3.21 -17.49
CA GLU A 4 -12.81 1.96 -17.17
C GLU A 4 -11.49 1.88 -17.96
N ASN A 5 -10.35 1.86 -17.26
CA ASN A 5 -9.03 1.75 -17.86
C ASN A 5 -8.35 0.46 -17.43
N ILE A 6 -7.53 -0.11 -18.32
CA ILE A 6 -6.56 -1.14 -17.91
C ILE A 6 -5.42 -0.40 -17.23
N LEU A 7 -5.15 -0.75 -15.97
CA LEU A 7 -4.06 -0.16 -15.19
C LEU A 7 -2.76 -0.94 -15.43
N LEU A 8 -1.75 -0.26 -16.01
CA LEU A 8 -0.44 -0.81 -16.31
C LEU A 8 0.67 0.14 -15.87
N GLY A 9 1.65 -0.37 -15.13
CA GLY A 9 2.80 0.43 -14.75
C GLY A 9 3.61 -0.17 -13.62
N ALA A 10 4.74 0.48 -13.33
CA ALA A 10 5.50 0.22 -12.12
C ALA A 10 4.77 0.84 -10.93
N VAL A 11 4.83 0.15 -9.79
CA VAL A 11 4.27 0.65 -8.53
C VAL A 11 5.42 1.09 -7.63
N ASP A 12 5.42 2.36 -7.30
CA ASP A 12 6.28 2.92 -6.27
C ASP A 12 5.64 2.70 -4.91
N VAL A 13 6.40 2.19 -3.95
CA VAL A 13 5.91 1.92 -2.59
C VAL A 13 6.60 2.88 -1.63
N TYR A 14 5.83 3.79 -1.05
CA TYR A 14 6.27 4.73 -0.03
C TYR A 14 5.83 4.27 1.36
N TYR A 15 6.56 4.69 2.39
CA TYR A 15 6.22 4.41 3.77
C TYR A 15 6.42 5.61 4.69
N MET A 16 5.62 5.70 5.75
CA MET A 16 5.77 6.67 6.83
C MET A 16 5.34 6.07 8.16
N GLU A 17 5.95 6.46 9.28
CA GLU A 17 5.47 6.03 10.60
C GLU A 17 4.08 6.63 10.85
N TYR A 18 3.11 5.79 11.23
CA TYR A 18 1.74 6.22 11.46
C TYR A 18 1.61 6.86 12.84
N THR A 19 1.14 8.11 12.85
CA THR A 19 1.01 8.92 14.08
C THR A 19 -0.45 9.15 14.49
N GLY A 20 -1.41 8.57 13.76
CA GLY A 20 -2.85 8.69 14.03
C GLY A 20 -3.65 9.33 12.90
N GLU A 21 -2.98 9.91 11.91
CA GLU A 21 -3.60 10.49 10.71
C GLU A 21 -2.82 10.08 9.45
N LEU A 22 -3.51 10.04 8.31
CA LEU A 22 -2.87 9.78 7.02
C LEU A 22 -2.25 11.09 6.50
N PRO A 23 -0.97 11.08 6.04
CA PRO A 23 -0.36 12.23 5.40
C PRO A 23 -1.04 12.51 4.05
N ASP A 24 -0.89 13.74 3.56
CA ASP A 24 -1.22 14.06 2.16
C ASP A 24 -0.22 13.39 1.20
N ASP A 25 -0.67 13.24 -0.06
CA ASP A 25 0.08 12.58 -1.13
C ASP A 25 1.45 13.26 -1.37
N GLU A 26 1.53 14.60 -1.31
CA GLU A 26 2.79 15.35 -1.52
C GLU A 26 3.82 15.10 -0.41
N THR A 27 3.36 14.91 0.82
CA THR A 27 4.21 14.67 1.99
C THR A 27 4.78 13.25 1.98
N ILE A 28 4.01 12.25 1.53
CA ILE A 28 4.48 10.86 1.50
C ILE A 28 5.26 10.51 0.24
N GLU A 29 4.93 11.09 -0.91
CA GLU A 29 5.55 10.81 -2.21
C GLU A 29 6.88 11.55 -2.43
N VAL A 30 7.77 11.47 -1.44
CA VAL A 30 9.12 12.00 -1.51
C VAL A 30 10.15 10.88 -1.57
N PRO A 31 11.32 11.08 -2.21
CA PRO A 31 12.34 10.03 -2.36
C PRO A 31 12.83 9.43 -1.03
N GLU A 32 12.77 10.20 0.07
CA GLU A 32 13.17 9.74 1.40
C GLU A 32 12.23 8.67 1.98
N ASN A 33 10.96 8.71 1.59
CA ASN A 33 9.91 7.79 2.03
C ASN A 33 9.77 6.58 1.10
N LEU A 34 10.49 6.54 -0.03
CA LEU A 34 10.45 5.39 -0.93
C LEU A 34 10.98 4.16 -0.19
N LEU A 35 10.15 3.13 -0.03
CA LEU A 35 10.51 1.89 0.66
C LEU A 35 11.60 1.14 -0.13
N GLY A 36 11.52 1.18 -1.45
CA GLY A 36 12.53 0.67 -2.37
C GLY A 36 11.94 0.41 -3.74
N GLU A 37 12.83 0.12 -4.69
CA GLU A 37 12.47 -0.32 -6.04
C GLU A 37 11.80 -1.69 -5.93
N THR A 38 10.67 -1.86 -6.60
CA THR A 38 9.90 -3.10 -6.56
C THR A 38 10.26 -4.05 -7.71
N SER A 39 10.14 -5.35 -7.47
CA SER A 39 10.23 -6.38 -8.51
C SER A 39 9.28 -7.51 -8.22
N GLY A 40 8.64 -8.02 -9.28
CA GLY A 40 7.52 -8.95 -9.16
C GLY A 40 6.18 -8.28 -8.83
N GLY A 41 6.14 -6.95 -8.78
CA GLY A 41 4.94 -6.15 -8.55
C GLY A 41 4.53 -6.02 -7.08
N THR A 42 3.41 -5.32 -6.86
CA THR A 42 2.79 -5.13 -5.55
C THR A 42 1.36 -5.68 -5.62
N THR A 43 0.98 -6.47 -4.61
CA THR A 43 -0.34 -7.10 -4.50
C THR A 43 -1.03 -6.59 -3.25
N ILE A 44 -2.29 -6.18 -3.37
CA ILE A 44 -3.18 -5.92 -2.24
C ILE A 44 -4.27 -6.99 -2.27
N GLU A 45 -4.41 -7.72 -1.17
CA GLU A 45 -5.42 -8.76 -0.98
C GLU A 45 -6.41 -8.29 0.08
N TYR A 46 -7.71 -8.34 -0.21
CA TYR A 46 -8.80 -8.14 0.73
C TYR A 46 -9.61 -9.43 0.86
N LYS A 47 -9.76 -9.92 2.08
CA LYS A 47 -10.30 -11.25 2.38
C LYS A 47 -11.44 -11.15 3.40
N PRO A 48 -12.69 -11.07 2.93
CA PRO A 48 -13.86 -11.12 3.81
C PRO A 48 -14.18 -12.57 4.22
N SER A 49 -14.52 -12.76 5.48
CA SER A 49 -14.96 -14.04 6.05
C SER A 49 -16.45 -13.99 6.40
N TYR A 50 -17.20 -15.01 5.99
CA TYR A 50 -18.66 -15.06 6.19
C TYR A 50 -19.08 -16.27 7.01
N TYR A 51 -20.05 -16.06 7.91
CA TYR A 51 -20.79 -17.13 8.56
C TYR A 51 -22.14 -17.32 7.87
N THR A 52 -22.45 -18.56 7.51
CA THR A 52 -23.73 -18.92 6.87
C THR A 52 -24.52 -19.89 7.75
N ALA A 53 -25.64 -19.43 8.28
CA ALA A 53 -26.62 -20.25 8.97
C ALA A 53 -27.63 -20.83 7.97
N LYS A 54 -27.91 -22.13 8.05
CA LYS A 54 -28.94 -22.81 7.24
C LYS A 54 -29.94 -23.49 8.17
N SER A 55 -31.23 -23.44 7.83
CA SER A 55 -32.24 -24.21 8.55
C SER A 55 -32.05 -25.71 8.28
N ASP A 56 -32.43 -26.57 9.22
CA ASP A 56 -32.33 -28.03 9.07
C ASP A 56 -33.11 -28.57 7.85
N SER A 57 -34.15 -27.83 7.43
CA SER A 57 -34.94 -28.12 6.23
C SER A 57 -34.28 -27.66 4.92
N GLY A 58 -33.17 -26.92 4.98
CA GLY A 58 -32.48 -26.32 3.84
C GLY A 58 -33.22 -25.17 3.14
N ARG A 59 -34.40 -24.76 3.64
CA ARG A 59 -35.27 -23.76 2.99
C ARG A 59 -34.96 -22.31 3.36
N ALA A 60 -34.28 -22.08 4.48
CA ALA A 60 -33.85 -20.75 4.90
C ALA A 60 -32.34 -20.72 5.08
N THR A 61 -31.69 -19.69 4.54
CA THR A 61 -30.25 -19.43 4.70
C THR A 61 -30.07 -17.96 5.05
N LYS A 62 -29.15 -17.66 5.98
CA LYS A 62 -28.71 -16.31 6.29
C LYS A 62 -27.18 -16.28 6.31
N THR A 63 -26.59 -15.39 5.53
CA THR A 63 -25.15 -15.13 5.50
C THR A 63 -24.87 -13.79 6.15
N ILE A 64 -23.86 -13.73 7.02
CA ILE A 64 -23.37 -12.50 7.65
C ILE A 64 -21.85 -12.43 7.47
N LEU A 65 -21.33 -11.23 7.24
CA LEU A 65 -19.89 -10.94 7.30
C LEU A 65 -19.45 -10.99 8.77
N THR A 66 -18.33 -11.65 9.06
CA THR A 66 -17.82 -11.84 10.43
C THR A 66 -16.45 -11.27 10.66
N ASP A 67 -15.63 -11.17 9.62
CA ASP A 67 -14.27 -10.66 9.70
C ASP A 67 -13.79 -10.18 8.33
N GLU A 68 -12.86 -9.26 8.33
CA GLU A 68 -12.25 -8.69 7.12
C GLU A 68 -10.77 -8.50 7.38
N GLU A 69 -9.94 -9.07 6.51
CA GLU A 69 -8.49 -8.87 6.56
C GLU A 69 -8.00 -8.28 5.24
N ALA A 70 -7.08 -7.32 5.33
CA ALA A 70 -6.36 -6.81 4.16
C ALA A 70 -4.86 -6.94 4.36
N THR A 71 -4.17 -7.38 3.30
CA THR A 71 -2.73 -7.63 3.31
C THR A 71 -2.10 -7.05 2.05
N LEU A 72 -1.01 -6.32 2.21
CA LEU A 72 -0.21 -5.80 1.11
C LEU A 72 1.10 -6.56 1.03
N LYS A 73 1.45 -7.06 -0.15
CA LYS A 73 2.70 -7.78 -0.43
C LYS A 73 3.48 -7.07 -1.53
N SER A 74 4.78 -6.89 -1.33
CA SER A 74 5.66 -6.29 -2.34
C SER A 74 7.06 -6.88 -2.26
N GLY A 75 7.68 -7.14 -3.41
CA GLY A 75 9.07 -7.58 -3.49
C GLY A 75 10.01 -6.38 -3.60
N ILE A 76 10.81 -6.12 -2.57
CA ILE A 76 11.74 -4.97 -2.53
C ILE A 76 13.14 -5.39 -2.98
N MET A 77 13.67 -4.75 -4.02
CA MET A 77 15.02 -5.01 -4.56
C MET A 77 16.09 -4.07 -4.00
N THR A 78 15.73 -2.83 -3.64
CA THR A 78 16.69 -1.87 -3.08
C THR A 78 16.44 -1.68 -1.59
N LEU A 79 17.31 -2.29 -0.78
CA LEU A 79 17.20 -2.27 0.68
C LEU A 79 18.36 -1.48 1.30
N ASN A 80 18.05 -0.64 2.28
CA ASN A 80 19.05 -0.07 3.20
C ASN A 80 18.72 -0.48 4.64
N GLY A 81 19.68 -0.31 5.56
CA GLY A 81 19.46 -0.73 6.95
C GLY A 81 18.30 -0.05 7.68
N LYS A 82 17.89 1.17 7.28
CA LYS A 82 16.75 1.88 7.86
C LYS A 82 15.42 1.28 7.36
N LYS A 83 15.34 1.01 6.07
CA LYS A 83 14.21 0.33 5.40
C LYS A 83 14.04 -1.10 5.91
N LEU A 84 15.15 -1.81 6.14
CA LEU A 84 15.12 -3.13 6.77
C LEU A 84 14.50 -3.09 8.18
N ALA A 85 14.67 -1.98 8.91
CA ALA A 85 14.07 -1.83 10.22
C ALA A 85 12.54 -1.60 10.18
N VAL A 86 12.01 -1.09 9.07
CA VAL A 86 10.55 -0.97 8.84
C VAL A 86 9.92 -2.36 8.66
N LEU A 87 10.65 -3.27 8.00
CA LEU A 87 10.20 -4.63 7.77
C LEU A 87 10.26 -5.51 9.03
N CYS A 88 10.84 -5.03 10.13
CA CYS A 88 10.93 -5.81 11.36
C CYS A 88 10.81 -4.96 12.63
N SER A 89 9.70 -5.12 13.36
CA SER A 89 9.39 -4.36 14.58
C SER A 89 10.38 -4.53 15.75
N THR A 90 11.34 -5.44 15.65
CA THR A 90 12.41 -5.61 16.67
C THR A 90 13.75 -5.04 16.22
N ALA A 91 13.83 -4.50 15.00
CA ALA A 91 15.08 -4.01 14.44
C ALA A 91 15.59 -2.77 15.18
N ARG A 92 16.91 -2.72 15.37
CA ARG A 92 17.63 -1.62 15.99
C ARG A 92 18.76 -1.21 15.05
N VAL A 93 18.75 0.05 14.63
CA VAL A 93 19.76 0.61 13.72
C VAL A 93 20.76 1.40 14.56
N GLU A 94 22.04 1.09 14.40
CA GLU A 94 23.16 1.81 14.99
C GLU A 94 24.07 2.30 13.86
N GLU A 95 24.50 3.56 13.92
CA GLU A 95 25.44 4.15 12.97
C GLU A 95 26.70 4.54 13.73
N ASP A 96 27.83 3.97 13.33
CA ASP A 96 29.15 4.28 13.89
C ASP A 96 30.13 4.55 12.74
N GLY A 97 30.54 5.81 12.60
CA GLY A 97 31.32 6.30 11.46
C GLY A 97 30.65 5.98 10.12
N ASN A 98 31.28 5.12 9.32
CA ASN A 98 30.82 4.73 7.98
C ASN A 98 30.06 3.39 7.94
N ILE A 99 29.76 2.80 9.10
CA ILE A 99 29.10 1.50 9.19
C ILE A 99 27.71 1.67 9.80
N ARG A 100 26.70 1.17 9.09
CA ARG A 100 25.34 1.00 9.62
C ARG A 100 25.13 -0.45 10.01
N THR A 101 24.82 -0.69 11.27
CA THR A 101 24.53 -2.01 11.83
C THR A 101 23.03 -2.12 12.13
N VAL A 102 22.37 -3.16 11.61
CA VAL A 102 20.96 -3.47 11.94
C VAL A 102 20.91 -4.75 12.76
N LYS A 103 20.48 -4.63 14.02
CA LYS A 103 20.29 -5.78 14.91
C LYS A 103 18.82 -6.17 14.92
N ILE A 104 18.51 -7.40 14.56
CA ILE A 104 17.13 -7.92 14.46
C ILE A 104 16.93 -9.01 15.52
N GLY A 105 15.76 -9.01 16.16
CA GLY A 105 15.38 -9.99 17.17
C GLY A 105 15.49 -9.51 18.62
N GLY A 106 15.02 -10.38 19.52
CA GLY A 106 14.83 -10.08 20.94
C GLY A 106 13.46 -9.47 21.21
N VAL A 107 12.51 -10.29 21.67
CA VAL A 107 11.08 -9.94 21.86
C VAL A 107 10.86 -8.67 22.67
N LYS A 108 11.71 -8.39 23.67
CA LYS A 108 11.63 -7.17 24.50
C LYS A 108 11.86 -5.88 23.71
N ASN A 109 12.39 -5.95 22.50
CA ASN A 109 12.64 -4.81 21.63
C ASN A 109 11.51 -4.56 20.63
N TYR A 110 10.39 -5.25 20.75
CA TYR A 110 9.22 -4.99 19.92
C TYR A 110 8.77 -3.53 20.11
N ASN A 111 8.75 -2.77 19.02
CA ASN A 111 8.49 -1.33 19.04
C ASN A 111 7.01 -0.96 18.89
N GLY A 112 6.15 -1.89 18.47
CA GLY A 112 4.71 -1.65 18.25
C GLY A 112 4.38 -0.62 17.17
N LYS A 113 5.36 -0.20 16.37
CA LYS A 113 5.19 0.84 15.36
C LYS A 113 4.33 0.35 14.21
N LYS A 114 3.41 1.19 13.78
CA LYS A 114 2.62 1.03 12.56
C LYS A 114 3.16 1.96 11.48
N TYR A 115 2.97 1.58 10.23
CA TYR A 115 3.41 2.35 9.08
C TYR A 115 2.24 2.58 8.14
N VAL A 116 2.12 3.80 7.63
CA VAL A 116 1.38 4.10 6.41
C VAL A 116 2.19 3.51 5.26
N ILE A 117 1.58 2.65 4.45
CA ILE A 117 2.15 2.13 3.22
C ILE A 117 1.31 2.69 2.07
N HIS A 118 1.96 3.46 1.20
CA HIS A 118 1.30 4.19 0.11
C HIS A 118 1.89 3.74 -1.22
N CYS A 119 1.07 3.08 -2.03
CA CYS A 119 1.43 2.58 -3.35
C CYS A 119 0.94 3.55 -4.40
N VAL A 120 1.83 4.00 -5.27
CA VAL A 120 1.53 4.87 -6.39
C VAL A 120 1.74 4.11 -7.68
N LEU A 121 0.68 4.00 -8.46
CA LEU A 121 0.73 3.57 -9.84
C LEU A 121 0.62 4.81 -10.74
N ASN A 122 1.65 5.03 -11.55
CA ASN A 122 1.64 6.06 -12.58
C ASN A 122 1.40 5.41 -13.94
N ASP A 123 0.17 5.47 -14.43
CA ASP A 123 -0.21 4.99 -15.75
C ASP A 123 -0.24 6.18 -16.74
N PRO A 124 0.50 6.12 -17.87
CA PRO A 124 0.51 7.21 -18.86
C PRO A 124 -0.85 7.51 -19.51
N GLU A 125 -1.76 6.53 -19.58
CA GLU A 125 -3.07 6.65 -20.24
C GLU A 125 -4.22 6.82 -19.25
N ALA A 126 -4.16 6.13 -18.11
CA ALA A 126 -5.20 6.15 -17.07
C ALA A 126 -4.96 7.22 -16.00
N GLY A 127 -3.75 7.77 -15.92
CA GLY A 127 -3.35 8.72 -14.89
C GLY A 127 -2.84 8.04 -13.62
N LYS A 128 -2.78 8.80 -12.54
CA LYS A 128 -2.26 8.33 -11.26
C LYS A 128 -3.36 7.65 -10.44
N SER A 129 -3.07 6.45 -9.95
CA SER A 129 -3.88 5.74 -8.97
C SER A 129 -3.05 5.40 -7.74
N THR A 130 -3.66 5.48 -6.56
CA THR A 130 -2.98 5.18 -5.31
C THR A 130 -3.76 4.21 -4.45
N VAL A 131 -3.03 3.39 -3.69
CA VAL A 131 -3.57 2.54 -2.64
C VAL A 131 -2.81 2.80 -1.35
N THR A 132 -3.53 3.13 -0.28
CA THR A 132 -2.95 3.40 1.03
C THR A 132 -3.52 2.44 2.07
N ILE A 133 -2.64 1.86 2.89
CA ILE A 133 -3.00 1.11 4.09
C ILE A 133 -2.21 1.64 5.30
N VAL A 134 -2.72 1.45 6.50
CA VAL A 134 -1.92 1.51 7.73
C VAL A 134 -1.71 0.10 8.20
N GLY A 135 -0.48 -0.31 8.47
CA GLY A 135 -0.23 -1.69 8.88
C GLY A 135 1.13 -1.93 9.49
N THR A 136 1.35 -3.20 9.85
CA THR A 136 2.62 -3.69 10.36
C THR A 136 3.06 -4.91 9.59
N ASN A 137 4.37 -5.04 9.39
CA ASN A 137 4.91 -6.28 8.89
C ASN A 137 4.93 -7.32 10.02
N GLU A 138 4.03 -8.29 9.92
CA GLU A 138 3.93 -9.43 10.83
C GLU A 138 4.56 -10.70 10.24
N ALA A 139 4.96 -10.67 8.97
CA ALA A 139 5.63 -11.76 8.30
C ALA A 139 7.14 -11.75 8.57
N GLY A 140 7.75 -12.92 8.45
CA GLY A 140 9.21 -13.00 8.30
C GLY A 140 9.62 -12.52 6.91
N PHE A 141 10.87 -12.09 6.77
CA PHE A 141 11.49 -11.84 5.47
C PHE A 141 12.66 -12.79 5.27
N SER A 142 13.02 -13.05 4.01
CA SER A 142 14.20 -13.84 3.64
C SER A 142 15.21 -12.98 2.89
N LEU A 143 16.50 -13.18 3.16
CA LEU A 143 17.60 -12.57 2.40
C LEU A 143 18.39 -13.69 1.73
N ALA A 144 18.28 -13.79 0.41
CA ALA A 144 19.04 -14.74 -0.39
C ALA A 144 20.12 -14.00 -1.21
N TYR A 145 21.38 -14.37 -0.99
CA TYR A 145 22.51 -13.90 -1.78
C TYR A 145 22.86 -14.95 -2.82
N GLN A 146 22.52 -14.69 -4.08
CA GLN A 146 22.76 -15.60 -5.20
C GLN A 146 23.76 -14.96 -6.17
N LYS A 147 24.58 -15.78 -6.84
CA LYS A 147 25.62 -15.29 -7.75
C LYS A 147 25.05 -14.60 -9.00
N ASP A 148 23.95 -15.13 -9.50
CA ASP A 148 23.40 -14.78 -10.82
C ASP A 148 21.95 -14.24 -10.72
N LYS A 149 21.48 -13.89 -9.52
CA LYS A 149 20.15 -13.35 -9.26
C LYS A 149 20.18 -12.25 -8.20
N GLU A 150 19.36 -11.23 -8.38
CA GLU A 150 19.13 -10.17 -7.41
C GLU A 150 18.60 -10.69 -6.07
N THR A 151 18.93 -9.98 -4.99
CA THR A 151 18.29 -10.18 -3.69
C THR A 151 16.96 -9.42 -3.68
N VAL A 152 15.87 -10.16 -3.61
CA VAL A 152 14.51 -9.61 -3.38
C VAL A 152 14.13 -9.91 -1.94
N VAL A 153 13.59 -8.91 -1.25
CA VAL A 153 13.07 -9.03 0.11
C VAL A 153 11.56 -8.93 0.06
N ASP A 154 10.87 -9.99 0.46
CA ASP A 154 9.42 -9.99 0.54
C ASP A 154 8.99 -9.13 1.73
N ALA A 155 8.23 -8.07 1.43
CA ALA A 155 7.55 -7.23 2.42
C ALA A 155 6.07 -7.61 2.44
N GLU A 156 5.52 -7.87 3.63
CA GLU A 156 4.11 -8.21 3.81
C GLU A 156 3.56 -7.41 4.99
N PHE A 157 2.63 -6.49 4.73
CA PHE A 157 2.02 -5.64 5.73
C PHE A 157 0.56 -6.03 5.93
N LYS A 158 0.21 -6.39 7.16
CA LYS A 158 -1.19 -6.60 7.55
C LYS A 158 -1.83 -5.26 7.89
N ALA A 159 -2.95 -4.94 7.24
CA ALA A 159 -3.65 -3.70 7.44
C ALA A 159 -4.34 -3.65 8.81
N ASN A 160 -4.40 -2.44 9.37
CA ASN A 160 -5.17 -2.08 10.53
C ASN A 160 -6.17 -0.98 10.14
N PRO A 161 -7.27 -0.82 10.88
CA PRO A 161 -8.20 0.28 10.67
C PRO A 161 -7.49 1.63 10.66
N VAL A 162 -7.73 2.40 9.60
CA VAL A 162 -7.20 3.77 9.46
C VAL A 162 -8.08 4.80 10.15
N ASP A 163 -9.34 4.46 10.43
CA ASP A 163 -10.35 5.31 11.05
C ASP A 163 -11.24 4.52 12.03
N ASN A 164 -12.23 5.19 12.61
CA ASN A 164 -13.22 4.58 13.50
C ASN A 164 -14.34 3.83 12.75
N GLU A 165 -14.36 3.89 11.41
CA GLU A 165 -15.32 3.19 10.57
C GLU A 165 -14.84 1.77 10.21
N GLY A 166 -13.56 1.47 10.49
CA GLY A 166 -12.97 0.17 10.20
C GLY A 166 -12.29 0.08 8.84
N THR A 167 -12.07 1.21 8.15
CA THR A 167 -11.48 1.24 6.81
C THR A 167 -10.09 0.62 6.81
N LEU A 168 -9.87 -0.41 5.97
CA LEU A 168 -8.57 -1.11 5.88
C LEU A 168 -7.73 -0.65 4.68
N ILE A 169 -8.37 -0.24 3.59
CA ILE A 169 -7.73 0.15 2.32
C ILE A 169 -8.36 1.44 1.84
N VAL A 170 -7.53 2.42 1.48
CA VAL A 170 -7.95 3.66 0.81
C VAL A 170 -7.43 3.62 -0.62
N TYR A 171 -8.33 3.55 -1.60
CA TYR A 171 -8.00 3.65 -3.03
C TYR A 171 -8.39 5.03 -3.55
N LYS A 172 -7.51 5.68 -4.31
CA LYS A 172 -7.79 6.93 -5.02
C LYS A 172 -7.37 6.79 -6.48
N GLU A 173 -8.09 7.43 -7.38
CA GLU A 173 -7.72 7.52 -8.79
C GLU A 173 -7.97 8.92 -9.34
N ALA A 174 -7.23 9.29 -10.38
CA ALA A 174 -7.47 10.51 -11.12
C ALA A 174 -8.73 10.38 -11.98
N LEU A 175 -9.69 11.29 -11.80
CA LEU A 175 -10.85 11.39 -12.68
C LEU A 175 -10.45 12.07 -13.99
N SER A 176 -10.92 11.55 -15.12
CA SER A 176 -10.78 12.21 -16.42
C SER A 176 -11.66 13.47 -16.43
N THR A 177 -11.07 14.66 -16.40
CA THR A 177 -11.81 15.91 -16.64
C THR A 177 -12.08 16.05 -18.14
N GLU A 178 -13.33 15.86 -18.58
CA GLU A 178 -13.75 16.34 -19.89
C GLU A 178 -13.63 17.87 -19.90
N SER A 179 -12.75 18.40 -20.77
CA SER A 179 -12.74 19.81 -21.12
C SER A 179 -14.08 20.15 -21.78
N GLU A 180 -14.88 21.02 -21.15
CA GLU A 180 -16.02 21.68 -21.78
C GLU A 180 -15.53 22.51 -22.97
N ALA A 181 -15.48 21.90 -24.15
CA ALA A 181 -15.38 22.61 -25.43
C ALA A 181 -16.74 22.50 -26.11
N GLY A 182 -17.67 23.38 -25.73
CA GLY A 182 -19.03 23.27 -26.22
C GLY A 182 -19.98 24.41 -25.87
N GLU A 183 -19.54 25.68 -25.87
CA GLU A 183 -20.49 26.79 -26.05
C GLU A 183 -19.78 28.09 -26.45
N GLU A 184 -19.56 28.30 -27.75
CA GLU A 184 -19.72 29.61 -28.39
C GLU A 184 -20.09 29.37 -29.86
N ALA A 185 -21.37 29.09 -30.09
CA ALA A 185 -21.99 29.21 -31.40
C ALA A 185 -23.16 30.20 -31.31
N GLY A 186 -22.91 31.44 -31.73
CA GLY A 186 -23.93 32.25 -32.40
C GLY A 186 -24.62 33.35 -31.58
N GLU A 187 -23.95 34.48 -31.42
CA GLU A 187 -24.55 35.83 -31.42
C GLU A 187 -23.35 36.77 -31.74
N GLU A 188 -23.29 37.56 -32.81
CA GLU A 188 -24.23 38.59 -33.21
C GLU A 188 -24.20 38.81 -34.73
N ALA A 189 -25.38 39.16 -35.26
CA ALA A 189 -25.60 39.65 -36.61
C ALA A 189 -25.42 41.18 -36.68
N GLN A 190 -25.03 41.65 -37.87
CA GLN A 190 -25.34 42.95 -38.47
C GLN A 190 -24.86 44.25 -37.77
N GLY A 191 -24.00 44.96 -38.50
CA GLY A 191 -23.76 46.40 -38.38
C GLY A 191 -22.97 46.89 -39.59
#